data_AF-A0A1H6D2T2-F1
#
_entry.id   AF-A0A1H6D2T2-F1
#
_cell.length_a   1.000
_cell.length_b   1.000
_cell.length_c   1.000
_cell.angle_alpha   90.00
_cell.angle_beta   90.00
_cell.angle_gamma   90.00
#
_symmetry.space_group_name_H-M   'P 1'
#
loop_
_entity.id
_entity.type
_entity.pdbx_description
1 polymer ?
#
loop_
_entity_poly.entity_id
_entity_poly.type
_entity_poly.pdbx_seq_one_letter_code
_entity_poly.pdbx_strand_id
1 'polypeptide(L)'
;MLGRMPPSRTDARPYPAPYPLPVASVRYAAALRLPELCHGRLAGWLTAEATAELAFLRRCDLGEAATGFAELHTLDEALLDPWCRAHAEDGVRDTADRLWAYLAVVHALSSPEGERAARAAASARTADEAARLVADGRAEFLVARARSGEGMDWSSSTALMGTDRPEEVDAAFDRGEPLAGVAVIGLALTCPDAGAILPRAARAMAHPDPEVSRQGTLALAHTARLHGRTDPRCLELLRARRRGNEADDDAWAYVPHRRLPWWLWRHHLGRVLRWNLWERWRP
;
A
#
# COMPACT_ATOMS: atom_id res chain seq x y z
N MET A 1 44.18 22.99 37.64
CA MET A 1 42.71 22.93 37.48
C MET A 1 42.40 22.58 36.03
N LEU A 2 42.18 21.30 35.74
CA LEU A 2 41.76 20.83 34.41
C LEU A 2 40.22 20.71 34.44
N GLY A 3 39.55 21.59 33.69
CA GLY A 3 38.10 21.59 33.58
C GLY A 3 37.62 20.35 32.82
N ARG A 4 36.78 19.53 33.46
CA ARG A 4 36.01 18.48 32.79
C ARG A 4 35.03 19.12 31.82
N MET A 5 35.27 18.95 30.53
CA MET A 5 34.28 19.24 29.49
C MET A 5 33.11 18.25 29.64
N PRO A 6 31.84 18.71 29.66
CA PRO A 6 30.72 17.80 29.69
C PRO A 6 30.68 16.98 28.39
N PRO A 7 30.26 15.71 28.43
CA PRO A 7 30.14 14.89 27.23
C PRO A 7 29.15 15.54 26.25
N SER A 8 29.57 15.62 24.99
CA SER A 8 28.74 16.09 23.87
C SER A 8 27.47 15.24 23.76
N ARG A 9 26.33 15.92 23.70
CA ARG A 9 24.98 15.36 23.71
C ARG A 9 24.56 14.76 22.35
N THR A 10 25.48 14.12 21.63
CA THR A 10 25.32 13.75 20.21
C THR A 10 25.40 12.26 19.90
N ASP A 11 25.68 11.38 20.88
CA ASP A 11 25.86 9.94 20.63
C ASP A 11 24.73 9.03 21.13
N ALA A 12 23.58 9.59 21.50
CA ALA A 12 22.39 8.77 21.70
C ALA A 12 21.76 8.47 20.34
N ARG A 13 22.32 7.51 19.59
CA ARG A 13 21.51 6.78 18.59
C ARG A 13 20.33 6.20 19.37
N PRO A 14 19.08 6.64 19.14
CA PRO A 14 17.99 6.33 20.07
C PRO A 14 17.70 4.83 20.17
N TYR A 15 18.14 4.04 19.18
CA TYR A 15 18.01 2.60 19.18
C TYR A 15 19.22 1.95 18.49
N PRO A 16 19.98 1.04 19.13
CA PRO A 16 20.70 0.04 18.35
C PRO A 16 19.64 -0.77 17.58
N ALA A 17 19.77 -0.92 16.26
CA ALA A 17 18.81 -1.69 15.45
C ALA A 17 18.78 -3.14 15.98
N PRO A 18 17.74 -3.58 16.74
CA PRO A 18 17.86 -4.84 17.45
C PRO A 18 17.57 -6.03 16.53
N TYR A 19 16.85 -5.81 15.42
CA TYR A 19 16.48 -6.82 14.44
C TYR A 19 16.29 -6.20 13.05
N PRO A 20 16.64 -6.92 11.96
CA PRO A 20 16.25 -6.53 10.62
C PRO A 20 14.74 -6.37 10.49
N LEU A 21 14.29 -5.32 9.78
CA LEU A 21 12.88 -5.07 9.55
C LEU A 21 12.34 -6.03 8.47
N PRO A 22 11.12 -6.60 8.65
CA PRO A 22 10.50 -7.42 7.62
C PRO A 22 10.19 -6.62 6.35
N VAL A 23 10.36 -7.25 5.19
CA VAL A 23 10.07 -6.66 3.87
C VAL A 23 8.67 -6.06 3.81
N ALA A 24 7.66 -6.78 4.31
CA ALA A 24 6.28 -6.29 4.33
C ALA A 24 6.15 -4.95 5.10
N SER A 25 6.79 -4.82 6.27
CA SER A 25 6.73 -3.58 7.05
C SER A 25 7.33 -2.40 6.31
N VAL A 26 8.42 -2.63 5.56
CA VAL A 26 9.07 -1.58 4.77
C VAL A 26 8.26 -1.24 3.52
N ARG A 27 7.79 -2.27 2.77
CA ARG A 27 7.02 -2.10 1.54
C ARG A 27 5.74 -1.30 1.76
N TYR A 28 4.99 -1.52 2.83
CA TYR A 28 3.72 -0.78 2.99
C TYR A 28 3.90 0.65 3.51
N ALA A 29 5.04 0.96 4.14
CA ALA A 29 5.21 2.19 4.89
C ALA A 29 5.96 3.30 4.14
N ALA A 30 6.70 2.99 3.06
CA ALA A 30 7.48 3.98 2.32
C ALA A 30 7.69 3.62 0.84
N ALA A 31 7.72 4.64 -0.02
CA ALA A 31 8.21 4.53 -1.39
C ALA A 31 9.73 4.71 -1.41
N LEU A 32 10.48 3.62 -1.19
CA LEU A 32 11.95 3.66 -1.07
C LEU A 32 12.63 4.20 -2.32
N ARG A 33 13.64 5.05 -2.11
CA ARG A 33 14.65 5.41 -3.11
C ARG A 33 15.87 4.49 -2.97
N LEU A 34 16.66 4.39 -4.03
CA LEU A 34 17.81 3.49 -4.06
C LEU A 34 18.87 3.80 -2.97
N PRO A 35 19.31 5.06 -2.76
CA PRO A 35 20.28 5.37 -1.70
C PRO A 35 19.78 5.00 -0.29
N GLU A 36 18.47 5.09 -0.06
CA GLU A 36 17.83 4.76 1.21
C GLU A 36 17.79 3.26 1.47
N LEU A 37 17.52 2.46 0.44
CA LEU A 37 17.60 1.00 0.49
C LEU A 37 19.03 0.54 0.79
N CYS A 38 20.01 1.11 0.09
CA CYS A 38 21.44 0.88 0.31
C CYS A 38 21.86 1.25 1.75
N HIS A 39 21.40 2.40 2.24
CA HIS A 39 21.65 2.81 3.62
C HIS A 39 21.05 1.81 4.62
N GLY A 40 19.82 1.36 4.40
CA GLY A 40 19.17 0.35 5.24
C GLY A 40 19.98 -0.94 5.37
N ARG A 41 20.53 -1.41 4.24
CA ARG A 41 21.44 -2.55 4.19
C ARG A 41 22.72 -2.30 4.99
N LEU A 42 23.41 -1.18 4.74
CA LEU A 42 24.68 -0.86 5.40
C LEU A 42 24.56 -0.58 6.90
N ALA A 43 23.41 -0.06 7.33
CA ALA A 43 23.12 0.20 8.74
C ALA A 43 22.56 -1.03 9.49
N GLY A 44 22.37 -2.17 8.81
CA GLY A 44 21.90 -3.41 9.42
C GLY A 44 20.38 -3.48 9.65
N TRP A 45 19.61 -2.55 9.08
CA TRP A 45 18.14 -2.60 9.10
C TRP A 45 17.57 -3.69 8.19
N LEU A 46 18.36 -4.18 7.23
CA LEU A 46 17.95 -5.20 6.26
C LEU A 46 18.99 -6.32 6.18
N THR A 47 18.49 -7.55 6.05
CA THR A 47 19.28 -8.70 5.60
C THR A 47 19.57 -8.58 4.09
N ALA A 48 20.54 -9.34 3.59
CA ALA A 48 20.81 -9.42 2.16
C ALA A 48 19.57 -9.85 1.35
N GLU A 49 18.88 -10.88 1.83
CA GLU A 49 17.63 -11.38 1.25
C GLU A 49 16.54 -10.29 1.21
N ALA A 50 16.31 -9.59 2.33
CA ALA A 50 15.31 -8.53 2.39
C ALA A 50 15.67 -7.34 1.48
N THR A 51 16.96 -7.02 1.33
CA THR A 51 17.42 -6.00 0.39
C THR A 51 17.13 -6.39 -1.06
N ALA A 52 17.45 -7.63 -1.44
CA ALA A 52 17.18 -8.13 -2.79
C ALA A 52 15.67 -8.17 -3.09
N GLU A 53 14.86 -8.64 -2.14
CA GLU A 53 13.41 -8.69 -2.27
C GLU A 53 12.81 -7.28 -2.41
N LEU A 54 13.20 -6.31 -1.56
CA LEU A 54 12.74 -4.92 -1.68
C LEU A 54 13.19 -4.27 -2.99
N ALA A 55 14.39 -4.59 -3.49
CA ALA A 55 14.87 -4.10 -4.77
C ALA A 55 14.02 -4.66 -5.92
N PHE A 56 13.71 -5.96 -5.91
CA PHE A 56 12.80 -6.57 -6.89
C PHE A 56 11.41 -5.92 -6.85
N LEU A 57 10.85 -5.74 -5.66
CA LEU A 57 9.53 -5.13 -5.47
C LEU A 57 9.50 -3.68 -5.96
N ARG A 58 10.55 -2.87 -5.68
CA ARG A 58 10.66 -1.51 -6.23
C ARG A 58 10.85 -1.50 -7.73
N ARG A 59 11.55 -2.47 -8.30
CA ARG A 59 11.61 -2.64 -9.77
C ARG A 59 10.23 -2.91 -10.36
N CYS A 60 9.42 -3.75 -9.73
CA CYS A 60 8.04 -3.99 -10.17
C CYS A 60 7.19 -2.73 -10.09
N ASP A 61 7.36 -1.93 -9.04
CA ASP A 61 6.63 -0.68 -8.87
C ASP A 61 7.02 0.36 -9.93
N LEU A 62 8.31 0.48 -10.27
CA LEU A 62 8.88 1.58 -11.07
C LEU A 62 9.14 1.25 -12.55
N GLY A 63 8.99 -0.01 -12.97
CA GLY A 63 9.16 -0.41 -14.37
C GLY A 63 10.59 -0.21 -14.90
N GLU A 64 10.71 0.25 -16.15
CA GLU A 64 11.99 0.41 -16.85
C GLU A 64 12.92 1.47 -16.22
N ALA A 65 12.36 2.45 -15.50
CA ALA A 65 13.13 3.51 -14.83
C ALA A 65 13.95 3.00 -13.63
N ALA A 66 13.74 1.74 -13.22
CA ALA A 66 14.29 1.17 -12.00
C ALA A 66 15.65 0.46 -12.17
N THR A 67 16.54 0.96 -13.05
CA THR A 67 17.78 0.25 -13.43
C THR A 67 18.65 -0.12 -12.23
N GLY A 68 18.88 0.79 -11.29
CA GLY A 68 19.67 0.49 -10.08
C GLY A 68 19.01 -0.55 -9.16
N PHE A 69 17.67 -0.59 -9.09
CA PHE A 69 16.98 -1.66 -8.37
C PHE A 69 17.06 -3.01 -9.11
N ALA A 70 17.02 -2.97 -10.45
CA ALA A 70 17.21 -4.14 -11.30
C ALA A 70 18.58 -4.79 -11.09
N GLU A 71 19.63 -3.98 -11.05
CA GLU A 71 20.98 -4.46 -10.73
C GLU A 71 21.02 -5.04 -9.32
N LEU A 72 20.60 -4.26 -8.32
CA LEU A 72 20.69 -4.63 -6.91
C LEU A 72 20.04 -5.98 -6.59
N HIS A 73 18.86 -6.29 -7.15
CA HIS A 73 18.18 -7.55 -6.85
C HIS A 73 18.82 -8.79 -7.50
N THR A 74 19.74 -8.60 -8.47
CA THR A 74 20.46 -9.69 -9.14
C THR A 74 21.88 -9.88 -8.62
N LEU A 75 22.34 -9.00 -7.74
CA LEU A 75 23.69 -9.07 -7.19
C LEU A 75 23.87 -10.26 -6.26
N ASP A 76 25.02 -10.91 -6.40
CA ASP A 76 25.48 -11.87 -5.40
C ASP A 76 25.66 -11.20 -4.04
N GLU A 77 25.34 -11.91 -2.96
CA GLU A 77 25.39 -11.39 -1.59
C GLU A 77 26.77 -10.79 -1.24
N ALA A 78 27.85 -11.40 -1.72
CA ALA A 78 29.22 -10.94 -1.50
C ALA A 78 29.51 -9.54 -2.10
N LEU A 79 28.72 -9.11 -3.09
CA LEU A 79 28.86 -7.83 -3.78
C LEU A 79 27.88 -6.76 -3.28
N LEU A 80 26.90 -7.12 -2.45
CA LEU A 80 25.87 -6.19 -1.97
C LEU A 80 26.46 -5.00 -1.21
N ASP A 81 27.32 -5.23 -0.21
CA ASP A 81 27.84 -4.14 0.63
C ASP A 81 28.79 -3.19 -0.13
N PRO A 82 29.73 -3.68 -0.98
CA PRO A 82 30.48 -2.81 -1.89
C PRO A 82 29.56 -1.98 -2.81
N TRP A 83 28.56 -2.61 -3.43
CA TRP A 83 27.65 -1.94 -4.34
C TRP A 83 26.77 -0.91 -3.63
N CYS A 84 26.24 -1.23 -2.45
CA CYS A 84 25.46 -0.32 -1.62
C CYS A 84 26.29 0.89 -1.19
N ARG A 85 27.59 0.72 -0.89
CA ARG A 85 28.49 1.85 -0.57
C ARG A 85 28.69 2.78 -1.76
N ALA A 86 28.75 2.24 -2.97
CA ALA A 86 28.89 3.06 -4.19
C ALA A 86 27.62 3.86 -4.52
N HIS A 87 26.45 3.39 -4.08
CA HIS A 87 25.14 4.01 -4.37
C HIS A 87 24.50 4.70 -3.16
N ALA A 88 25.14 4.65 -1.99
CA ALA A 88 24.74 5.43 -0.84
C ALA A 88 25.26 6.87 -1.03
N GLU A 89 24.38 7.77 -1.46
CA GLU A 89 24.71 9.19 -1.57
C GLU A 89 24.91 9.82 -0.19
N ASP A 90 26.08 10.42 0.06
CA ASP A 90 26.40 11.05 1.35
C ASP A 90 25.39 12.13 1.75
N GLY A 91 24.79 12.84 0.77
CA GLY A 91 23.78 13.88 1.01
C GLY A 91 22.40 13.36 1.42
N VAL A 92 22.16 12.05 1.38
CA VAL A 92 20.86 11.44 1.69
C VAL A 92 20.87 10.76 3.08
N ARG A 93 22.02 10.71 3.76
CA ARG A 93 22.19 10.02 5.04
C ARG A 93 21.15 10.45 6.09
N ASP A 94 21.00 11.75 6.33
CA ASP A 94 20.05 12.25 7.33
C ASP A 94 18.60 11.88 7.00
N THR A 95 18.24 11.89 5.71
CA THR A 95 16.91 11.50 5.24
C THR A 95 16.69 10.00 5.38
N ALA A 96 17.70 9.19 5.06
CA ALA A 96 17.66 7.74 5.25
C ALA A 96 17.56 7.38 6.74
N ASP A 97 18.32 8.03 7.62
CA ASP A 97 18.25 7.83 9.07
C ASP A 97 16.85 8.13 9.61
N ARG A 98 16.22 9.23 9.17
CA ARG A 98 14.82 9.55 9.53
C ARG A 98 13.83 8.50 9.02
N LEU A 99 13.98 8.07 7.78
CA LEU A 99 13.14 7.02 7.18
C LEU A 99 13.23 5.72 7.98
N TRP A 100 14.44 5.23 8.28
CA TRP A 100 14.61 3.98 9.00
C TRP A 100 14.16 4.06 10.46
N ALA A 101 14.33 5.21 11.11
CA ALA A 101 13.75 5.45 12.44
C ALA A 101 12.21 5.40 12.41
N TYR A 102 11.58 6.03 11.42
CA TYR A 102 10.13 5.96 11.19
C TYR A 102 9.67 4.51 10.97
N LEU A 103 10.32 3.77 10.07
CA LEU A 103 9.97 2.38 9.75
C LEU A 103 10.09 1.46 10.98
N ALA A 104 11.12 1.66 11.81
CA ALA A 104 11.29 0.91 13.04
C ALA A 104 10.12 1.12 14.00
N VAL A 105 9.65 2.37 14.16
CA VAL A 105 8.49 2.68 15.02
C VAL A 105 7.19 2.13 14.43
N VAL A 106 6.97 2.23 13.12
CA VAL A 106 5.79 1.63 12.45
C VAL A 106 5.74 0.12 12.67
N HIS A 107 6.88 -0.55 12.49
CA HIS A 107 6.97 -2.00 12.72
C HIS A 107 6.70 -2.36 14.18
N ALA A 108 7.31 -1.63 15.12
CA ALA A 108 7.08 -1.84 16.55
C ALA A 108 5.60 -1.73 16.89
N LEU A 109 4.92 -0.66 16.45
CA LEU A 109 3.49 -0.46 16.72
C LEU A 109 2.57 -1.50 16.05
N SER A 110 3.02 -2.11 14.96
CA SER A 110 2.23 -3.11 14.21
C SER A 110 2.43 -4.54 14.70
N SER A 111 3.49 -4.80 15.49
CA SER A 111 3.79 -6.13 16.03
C SER A 111 3.08 -6.36 17.38
N PRO A 112 2.56 -7.57 17.66
CA PRO A 112 1.98 -7.88 18.98
C PRO A 112 2.97 -7.71 20.14
N GLU A 113 4.27 -7.86 19.86
CA GLU A 113 5.35 -7.67 20.82
C GLU A 113 5.69 -6.21 21.02
N GLY A 114 5.75 -5.42 19.96
CA GLY A 114 5.97 -3.99 20.05
C GLY A 114 4.76 -3.24 20.57
N GLU A 115 3.53 -3.75 20.44
CA GLU A 115 2.37 -3.23 21.16
C GLU A 115 2.53 -3.42 22.68
N ARG A 116 3.03 -4.58 23.12
CA ARG A 116 3.35 -4.83 24.54
C ARG A 116 4.51 -3.96 25.02
N ALA A 117 5.56 -3.80 24.22
CA ALA A 117 6.72 -2.97 24.56
C ALA A 117 6.36 -1.47 24.57
N ALA A 118 5.57 -0.98 23.61
CA ALA A 118 5.07 0.38 23.56
C ALA A 118 4.15 0.68 24.75
N ARG A 119 3.25 -0.24 25.11
CA ARG A 119 2.42 -0.12 26.32
C ARG A 119 3.25 -0.11 27.61
N ALA A 120 4.35 -0.89 27.66
CA ALA A 120 5.26 -0.92 28.82
C ALA A 120 6.16 0.32 28.90
N ALA A 121 6.56 0.90 27.77
CA ALA A 121 7.41 2.09 27.66
C ALA A 121 6.62 3.42 27.71
N ALA A 122 5.29 3.37 27.68
CA ALA A 122 4.45 4.55 27.61
C ALA A 122 4.40 5.30 28.95
N SER A 123 5.20 6.36 29.03
CA SER A 123 4.67 7.63 29.52
C SER A 123 3.87 8.28 28.38
N ALA A 124 2.84 9.08 28.65
CA ALA A 124 2.04 9.72 27.58
C ALA A 124 2.91 10.52 26.58
N ARG A 125 4.04 11.07 27.03
CA ARG A 125 5.00 11.80 26.19
C ARG A 125 5.67 10.94 25.12
N THR A 126 6.01 9.68 25.42
CA THR A 126 6.68 8.79 24.44
C THR A 126 5.69 8.27 23.39
N ALA A 127 4.42 8.09 23.74
CA ALA A 127 3.38 7.71 22.78
C ALA A 127 3.03 8.85 21.80
N ASP A 128 2.89 10.09 22.30
CA ASP A 128 2.61 11.25 21.45
C ASP A 128 3.76 11.53 20.48
N GLU A 129 5.01 11.41 20.94
CA GLU A 129 6.20 11.55 20.10
C GLU A 129 6.27 10.46 19.01
N ALA A 130 5.99 9.20 19.36
CA ALA A 130 5.94 8.11 18.39
C ALA A 130 4.82 8.31 17.35
N ALA A 131 3.64 8.74 17.79
CA ALA A 131 2.53 9.04 16.89
C ALA A 131 2.85 10.18 15.92
N ARG A 132 3.52 11.24 16.39
CA ARG A 132 4.01 12.34 15.54
C ARG A 132 5.07 11.85 14.55
N LEU A 133 6.05 11.07 15.00
CA LEU A 133 7.06 10.50 14.11
C LEU A 133 6.45 9.63 13.01
N VAL A 134 5.44 8.81 13.35
CA VAL A 134 4.70 8.00 12.37
C VAL A 134 3.91 8.88 11.40
N ALA A 135 3.23 9.91 11.90
CA ALA A 135 2.47 10.82 11.06
C ALA A 135 3.38 11.60 10.09
N ASP A 136 4.47 12.18 10.60
CA ASP A 136 5.43 12.97 9.82
C ASP A 136 6.18 12.07 8.82
N GLY A 137 6.64 10.89 9.25
CA GLY A 137 7.29 9.93 8.37
C GLY A 137 6.37 9.40 7.28
N ARG A 138 5.11 9.09 7.58
CA ARG A 138 4.12 8.71 6.56
C ARG A 138 3.84 9.87 5.60
N ALA A 139 3.76 11.09 6.10
CA ALA A 139 3.56 12.27 5.27
C ALA A 139 4.74 12.49 4.29
N GLU A 140 5.98 12.37 4.78
CA GLU A 140 7.21 12.59 3.99
C GLU A 140 7.52 11.43 3.03
N PHE A 141 7.52 10.19 3.53
CA PHE A 141 8.09 9.04 2.81
C PHE A 141 7.07 8.21 2.02
N LEU A 142 5.78 8.43 2.27
CA LEU A 142 4.71 7.78 1.51
C LEU A 142 3.87 8.82 0.77
N VAL A 143 3.19 9.70 1.49
CA VAL A 143 2.19 10.61 0.88
C VAL A 143 2.82 11.65 -0.04
N ALA A 144 3.91 12.31 0.36
CA ALA A 144 4.54 13.32 -0.47
C ALA A 144 5.15 12.72 -1.74
N ARG A 145 5.75 11.51 -1.64
CA ARG A 145 6.31 10.77 -2.79
C ARG A 145 5.24 10.23 -3.72
N ALA A 146 4.14 9.74 -3.15
CA ALA A 146 2.96 9.37 -3.92
C ALA A 146 2.47 10.56 -4.73
N ARG A 147 2.38 11.75 -4.11
CA ARG A 147 1.98 13.00 -4.78
C ARG A 147 2.95 13.44 -5.88
N SER A 148 4.26 13.26 -5.71
CA SER A 148 5.25 13.56 -6.75
C SER A 148 5.32 12.49 -7.85
N GLY A 149 4.63 11.36 -7.71
CA GLY A 149 4.63 10.28 -8.69
C GLY A 149 5.85 9.36 -8.61
N GLU A 150 6.64 9.44 -7.53
CA GLU A 150 7.83 8.59 -7.31
C GLU A 150 7.49 7.17 -6.82
N GLY A 151 6.22 6.94 -6.49
CA GLY A 151 5.75 5.69 -5.91
C GLY A 151 5.63 4.55 -6.91
N MET A 152 5.12 4.81 -8.11
CA MET A 152 4.71 3.80 -9.09
C MET A 152 4.94 4.31 -10.51
N ASP A 153 5.14 3.39 -11.45
CA ASP A 153 5.09 3.64 -12.89
C ASP A 153 3.63 3.72 -13.36
N TRP A 154 3.12 4.95 -13.41
CA TRP A 154 1.75 5.25 -13.84
C TRP A 154 1.51 5.08 -15.34
N SER A 155 2.55 4.74 -16.12
CA SER A 155 2.43 4.41 -17.54
C SER A 155 2.24 2.91 -17.80
N SER A 156 2.51 2.06 -16.80
CA SER A 156 2.49 0.61 -16.93
C SER A 156 1.32 -0.04 -16.19
N SER A 157 0.36 -0.60 -16.94
CA SER A 157 -0.76 -1.32 -16.33
C SER A 157 -0.31 -2.51 -15.47
N THR A 158 0.76 -3.20 -15.85
CA THR A 158 1.31 -4.34 -15.08
C THR A 158 1.82 -3.89 -13.72
N ALA A 159 2.54 -2.76 -13.65
CA ALA A 159 2.98 -2.20 -12.37
C ALA A 159 1.78 -1.84 -11.50
N LEU A 160 0.77 -1.20 -12.10
CA LEU A 160 -0.42 -0.76 -11.38
C LEU A 160 -1.30 -1.90 -10.86
N MET A 161 -1.31 -3.06 -11.50
CA MET A 161 -2.01 -4.26 -11.00
C MET A 161 -1.41 -4.81 -9.71
N GLY A 162 -0.14 -4.49 -9.41
CA GLY A 162 0.52 -4.80 -8.13
C GLY A 162 0.35 -3.74 -7.05
N THR A 163 -0.42 -2.67 -7.30
CA THR A 163 -0.58 -1.55 -6.35
C THR A 163 -1.34 -2.00 -5.12
N ASP A 164 -0.69 -1.95 -3.97
CA ASP A 164 -1.27 -2.31 -2.66
C ASP A 164 -1.36 -1.10 -1.71
N ARG A 165 -0.94 0.08 -2.17
CA ARG A 165 -0.89 1.33 -1.41
C ARG A 165 -2.05 2.26 -1.76
N PRO A 166 -3.02 2.46 -0.86
CA PRO A 166 -4.18 3.30 -1.12
C PRO A 166 -3.82 4.80 -1.34
N GLU A 167 -2.74 5.29 -0.74
CA GLU A 167 -2.28 6.69 -0.87
C GLU A 167 -1.75 7.01 -2.28
N GLU A 168 -1.11 6.04 -2.93
CA GLU A 168 -0.65 6.15 -4.32
C GLU A 168 -1.83 6.36 -5.27
N VAL A 169 -2.90 5.58 -5.08
CA VAL A 169 -4.14 5.69 -5.87
C VAL A 169 -4.82 7.05 -5.66
N ASP A 170 -4.89 7.54 -4.42
CA ASP A 170 -5.47 8.86 -4.13
C ASP A 170 -4.68 9.97 -4.84
N ALA A 171 -3.35 9.94 -4.72
CA ALA A 171 -2.47 10.91 -5.36
C ALA A 171 -2.58 10.86 -6.89
N ALA A 172 -2.72 9.68 -7.47
CA ALA A 172 -2.92 9.52 -8.90
C ALA A 172 -4.23 10.13 -9.41
N PHE A 173 -5.33 9.95 -8.67
CA PHE A 173 -6.56 10.66 -8.99
C PHE A 173 -6.40 12.19 -8.88
N ASP A 174 -5.65 12.68 -7.91
CA ASP A 174 -5.41 14.12 -7.73
C ASP A 174 -4.56 14.70 -8.87
N ARG A 175 -3.62 13.92 -9.42
CA ARG A 175 -2.84 14.27 -10.62
C ARG A 175 -3.59 14.09 -11.94
N GLY A 176 -4.72 13.39 -11.93
CA GLY A 176 -5.45 13.04 -13.15
C GLY A 176 -4.73 11.97 -13.98
N GLU A 177 -4.06 11.01 -13.33
CA GLU A 177 -3.36 9.92 -14.03
C GLU A 177 -4.36 9.08 -14.86
N PRO A 178 -4.06 8.82 -16.15
CA PRO A 178 -5.00 8.16 -17.05
C PRO A 178 -5.31 6.71 -16.64
N LEU A 179 -4.38 6.06 -15.93
CA LEU A 179 -4.52 4.68 -15.47
C LEU A 179 -4.93 4.54 -13.99
N ALA A 180 -5.40 5.63 -13.36
CA ALA A 180 -5.85 5.58 -11.96
C ALA A 180 -6.92 4.50 -11.70
N GLY A 181 -7.84 4.27 -12.64
CA GLY A 181 -8.84 3.22 -12.50
C GLY A 181 -8.25 1.79 -12.53
N VAL A 182 -7.18 1.55 -13.29
CA VAL A 182 -6.45 0.27 -13.30
C VAL A 182 -5.79 0.04 -11.94
N ALA A 183 -5.18 1.07 -11.36
CA ALA A 183 -4.59 0.97 -10.03
C ALA A 183 -5.63 0.66 -8.94
N VAL A 184 -6.88 1.12 -9.08
CA VAL A 184 -7.97 0.76 -8.15
C VAL A 184 -8.34 -0.72 -8.27
N ILE A 185 -8.26 -1.31 -9.47
CA ILE A 185 -8.40 -2.76 -9.66
C ILE A 185 -7.24 -3.49 -8.98
N GLY A 186 -5.99 -3.05 -9.22
CA GLY A 186 -4.82 -3.61 -8.54
C GLY A 186 -4.94 -3.56 -7.01
N LEU A 187 -5.44 -2.43 -6.48
CA LEU A 187 -5.70 -2.26 -5.05
C LEU A 187 -6.74 -3.25 -4.55
N ALA A 188 -7.83 -3.47 -5.29
CA ALA A 188 -8.86 -4.46 -4.93
C ALA A 188 -8.34 -5.91 -4.93
N LEU A 189 -7.28 -6.20 -5.69
CA LEU A 189 -6.71 -7.55 -5.78
C LEU A 189 -5.60 -7.80 -4.74
N THR A 190 -4.92 -6.76 -4.27
CA THR A 190 -3.70 -6.89 -3.46
C THR A 190 -3.82 -6.29 -2.06
N CYS A 191 -4.69 -5.30 -1.84
CA CYS A 191 -4.88 -4.69 -0.53
C CYS A 191 -5.81 -5.55 0.34
N PRO A 192 -5.40 -5.96 1.55
CA PRO A 192 -6.23 -6.79 2.42
C PRO A 192 -7.41 -6.03 3.04
N ASP A 193 -7.35 -4.70 3.07
CA ASP A 193 -8.36 -3.86 3.73
C ASP A 193 -9.39 -3.29 2.75
N ALA A 194 -10.56 -3.93 2.70
CA ALA A 194 -11.70 -3.42 1.95
C ALA A 194 -12.13 -2.00 2.35
N GLY A 195 -11.87 -1.58 3.60
CA GLY A 195 -12.15 -0.21 4.07
C GLY A 195 -11.28 0.83 3.37
N ALA A 196 -10.05 0.48 3.01
CA ALA A 196 -9.17 1.31 2.19
C ALA A 196 -9.57 1.27 0.70
N ILE A 197 -10.05 0.14 0.19
CA ILE A 197 -10.40 -0.05 -1.23
C ILE A 197 -11.70 0.67 -1.61
N LEU A 198 -12.78 0.46 -0.85
CA LEU A 198 -14.14 0.85 -1.26
C LEU A 198 -14.32 2.36 -1.54
N PRO A 199 -13.74 3.29 -0.75
CA PRO A 199 -13.81 4.72 -1.07
C PRO A 199 -13.18 5.08 -2.43
N ARG A 200 -12.12 4.37 -2.83
CA ARG A 200 -11.42 4.57 -4.10
C ARG A 200 -12.18 3.94 -5.26
N ALA A 201 -12.77 2.77 -5.06
CA ALA A 201 -13.71 2.17 -6.01
C ALA A 201 -14.90 3.12 -6.27
N ALA A 202 -15.50 3.68 -5.21
CA ALA A 202 -16.55 4.68 -5.34
C ALA A 202 -16.10 5.95 -6.08
N ARG A 203 -14.88 6.45 -5.78
CA ARG A 203 -14.29 7.60 -6.50
C ARG A 203 -14.12 7.30 -7.99
N ALA A 204 -13.56 6.13 -8.33
CA ALA A 204 -13.41 5.67 -9.71
C ALA A 204 -14.76 5.53 -10.42
N MET A 205 -15.75 4.91 -9.78
CA MET A 205 -17.11 4.76 -10.32
C MET A 205 -17.81 6.09 -10.59
N ALA A 206 -17.51 7.13 -9.81
CA ALA A 206 -18.06 8.48 -10.00
C ALA A 206 -17.27 9.32 -11.00
N HIS A 207 -16.16 8.81 -11.56
CA HIS A 207 -15.30 9.55 -12.46
C HIS A 207 -16.02 9.86 -13.79
N PRO A 208 -15.82 11.06 -14.37
CA PRO A 208 -16.48 11.45 -15.63
C PRO A 208 -15.98 10.65 -16.85
N ASP A 209 -14.75 10.17 -16.83
CA ASP A 209 -14.23 9.26 -17.85
C ASP A 209 -14.95 7.89 -17.76
N PRO A 210 -15.66 7.44 -18.81
CA PRO A 210 -16.34 6.16 -18.84
C PRO A 210 -15.44 4.95 -18.57
N GLU A 211 -14.17 4.99 -18.97
CA GLU A 211 -13.25 3.87 -18.79
C GLU A 211 -12.81 3.74 -17.34
N VAL A 212 -12.39 4.84 -16.70
CA VAL A 212 -12.10 4.87 -15.25
C VAL A 212 -13.34 4.47 -14.44
N SER A 213 -14.51 4.93 -14.88
CA SER A 213 -15.80 4.57 -14.29
C SER A 213 -16.12 3.08 -14.40
N ARG A 214 -15.83 2.45 -15.55
CA ARG A 214 -15.95 1.01 -15.77
C ARG A 214 -14.97 0.23 -14.88
N GLN A 215 -13.72 0.67 -14.81
CA GLN A 215 -12.68 0.06 -13.98
C GLN A 215 -13.02 0.13 -12.48
N GLY A 216 -13.61 1.23 -12.01
CA GLY A 216 -14.15 1.32 -10.65
C GLY A 216 -15.25 0.31 -10.36
N THR A 217 -16.09 -0.01 -11.35
CA THR A 217 -17.11 -1.06 -11.21
C THR A 217 -16.47 -2.45 -11.12
N LEU A 218 -15.44 -2.73 -11.92
CA LEU A 218 -14.69 -3.98 -11.82
C LEU A 218 -13.97 -4.12 -10.48
N ALA A 219 -13.36 -3.05 -9.98
CA ALA A 219 -12.74 -3.05 -8.66
C ALA A 219 -13.75 -3.34 -7.54
N LEU A 220 -14.97 -2.81 -7.63
CA LEU A 220 -16.07 -3.16 -6.70
C LEU A 220 -16.43 -4.65 -6.79
N ALA A 221 -16.50 -5.21 -7.99
CA ALA A 221 -16.79 -6.64 -8.20
C ALA A 221 -15.72 -7.52 -7.51
N HIS A 222 -14.44 -7.25 -7.77
CA HIS A 222 -13.33 -7.93 -7.10
C HIS A 222 -13.36 -7.75 -5.58
N THR A 223 -13.66 -6.54 -5.10
CA THR A 223 -13.74 -6.28 -3.66
C THR A 223 -14.86 -7.10 -2.99
N ALA A 224 -16.03 -7.16 -3.64
CA ALA A 224 -17.15 -7.98 -3.17
C ALA A 224 -16.78 -9.46 -3.16
N ARG A 225 -16.15 -9.96 -4.23
CA ARG A 225 -15.74 -11.37 -4.37
C ARG A 225 -14.69 -11.79 -3.34
N LEU A 226 -13.65 -10.98 -3.15
CA LEU A 226 -12.51 -11.33 -2.30
C LEU A 226 -12.76 -11.04 -0.81
N HIS A 227 -13.49 -9.96 -0.49
CA HIS A 227 -13.66 -9.52 0.90
C HIS A 227 -15.09 -9.68 1.42
N GLY A 228 -16.07 -10.06 0.59
CA GLY A 228 -17.48 -10.17 0.98
C GLY A 228 -18.06 -8.82 1.47
N ARG A 229 -17.51 -7.70 0.99
CA ARG A 229 -17.84 -6.35 1.46
C ARG A 229 -18.18 -5.41 0.30
N THR A 230 -19.03 -4.46 0.63
CA THR A 230 -19.41 -3.30 -0.19
C THR A 230 -19.72 -2.14 0.75
N ASP A 231 -19.80 -0.93 0.24
CA ASP A 231 -20.23 0.24 1.01
C ASP A 231 -21.50 0.88 0.40
N PRO A 232 -22.23 1.71 1.17
CA PRO A 232 -23.47 2.33 0.68
C PRO A 232 -23.25 3.18 -0.58
N ARG A 233 -22.13 3.91 -0.67
CA ARG A 233 -21.83 4.80 -1.79
C ARG A 233 -21.62 4.02 -3.09
N CYS A 234 -20.88 2.91 -3.05
CA CYS A 234 -20.71 2.01 -4.19
C CYS A 234 -22.06 1.44 -4.63
N LEU A 235 -22.91 1.03 -3.70
CA LEU A 235 -24.25 0.49 -4.02
C LEU A 235 -25.17 1.55 -4.66
N GLU A 236 -25.09 2.80 -4.22
CA GLU A 236 -25.83 3.92 -4.83
C GLU A 236 -25.36 4.18 -6.26
N LEU A 237 -24.03 4.25 -6.48
CA LEU A 237 -23.46 4.41 -7.81
C LEU A 237 -23.79 3.21 -8.72
N LEU A 238 -23.73 2.00 -8.19
CA LEU A 238 -24.09 0.76 -8.88
C LEU A 238 -25.57 0.75 -9.27
N ARG A 239 -26.45 1.31 -8.42
CA ARG A 239 -27.89 1.40 -8.70
C ARG A 239 -28.20 2.22 -9.95
N ALA A 240 -27.39 3.23 -10.25
CA ALA A 240 -27.54 4.08 -11.43
C ALA A 240 -27.03 3.43 -12.73
N ARG A 241 -26.32 2.29 -12.64
CA ARG A 241 -25.77 1.60 -13.81
C ARG A 241 -26.74 0.60 -14.42
N ARG A 242 -26.43 0.19 -15.66
CA ARG A 242 -27.16 -0.89 -16.34
C ARG A 242 -27.05 -2.17 -15.51
N ARG A 243 -28.19 -2.82 -15.32
CA ARG A 243 -28.33 -4.05 -14.54
C ARG A 243 -27.67 -5.26 -15.19
N GLY A 244 -27.25 -6.19 -14.35
CA GLY A 244 -26.61 -7.45 -14.78
C GLY A 244 -25.15 -7.26 -15.20
N ASN A 245 -24.49 -6.25 -14.63
CA ASN A 245 -23.05 -6.10 -14.75
C ASN A 245 -22.34 -7.00 -13.72
N GLU A 246 -21.03 -7.23 -13.88
CA GLU A 246 -20.26 -8.14 -13.03
C GLU A 246 -20.32 -7.75 -11.54
N ALA A 247 -20.33 -6.46 -11.21
CA ALA A 247 -20.43 -6.00 -9.83
C ALA A 247 -21.80 -6.29 -9.20
N ASP A 248 -22.90 -6.22 -9.97
CA ASP A 248 -24.24 -6.61 -9.48
C ASP A 248 -24.27 -8.10 -9.11
N ASP A 249 -23.65 -8.94 -9.93
CA ASP A 249 -23.63 -10.39 -9.78
C ASP A 249 -22.71 -10.80 -8.62
N ASP A 250 -21.51 -10.22 -8.52
CA ASP A 250 -20.56 -10.47 -7.43
C ASP A 250 -21.06 -9.94 -6.08
N ALA A 251 -21.63 -8.73 -6.06
CA ALA A 251 -22.22 -8.20 -4.82
C ALA A 251 -23.32 -9.13 -4.30
N TRP A 252 -24.16 -9.66 -5.19
CA TRP A 252 -25.21 -10.60 -4.82
C TRP A 252 -24.67 -11.96 -4.36
N ALA A 253 -23.63 -12.48 -5.02
CA ALA A 253 -23.08 -13.80 -4.73
C ALA A 253 -22.27 -13.83 -3.43
N TYR A 254 -21.49 -12.79 -3.14
CA TYR A 254 -20.46 -12.84 -2.09
C TYR A 254 -20.71 -11.93 -0.88
N VAL A 255 -21.49 -10.85 -1.03
CA VAL A 255 -21.81 -9.98 0.12
C VAL A 255 -22.97 -10.60 0.91
N PRO A 256 -22.91 -10.64 2.27
CA PRO A 256 -24.01 -11.14 3.08
C PRO A 256 -25.32 -10.45 2.73
N HIS A 257 -26.34 -11.22 2.33
CA HIS A 257 -27.55 -10.64 1.74
C HIS A 257 -28.31 -9.66 2.65
N ARG A 258 -28.17 -9.80 3.97
CA ARG A 258 -28.71 -8.85 4.97
C ARG A 258 -28.12 -7.43 4.87
N ARG A 259 -26.98 -7.27 4.20
CA ARG A 259 -26.33 -5.99 3.93
C ARG A 259 -26.65 -5.44 2.54
N LEU A 260 -27.37 -6.21 1.71
CA LEU A 260 -27.71 -5.81 0.36
C LEU A 260 -29.06 -5.07 0.33
N PRO A 261 -29.18 -4.03 -0.49
CA PRO A 261 -30.41 -3.27 -0.61
C PRO A 261 -31.48 -4.07 -1.35
N TRP A 262 -32.75 -3.83 -1.01
CA TRP A 262 -33.89 -4.55 -1.57
C TRP A 262 -34.00 -4.52 -3.10
N TRP A 263 -33.52 -3.44 -3.74
CA TRP A 263 -33.55 -3.35 -5.20
C TRP A 263 -32.68 -4.43 -5.86
N LEU A 264 -31.56 -4.82 -5.21
CA LEU A 264 -30.64 -5.84 -5.73
C LEU A 264 -31.24 -7.23 -5.57
N TRP A 265 -31.90 -7.47 -4.42
CA TRP A 265 -32.73 -8.65 -4.17
C TRP A 265 -33.78 -8.86 -5.25
N ARG A 266 -34.58 -7.83 -5.55
CA ARG A 266 -35.64 -7.92 -6.55
C ARG A 266 -35.11 -8.27 -7.94
N HIS A 267 -33.95 -7.72 -8.31
CA HIS A 267 -33.32 -8.01 -9.60
C HIS A 267 -32.94 -9.49 -9.73
N HIS A 268 -32.29 -10.04 -8.70
CA HIS A 268 -31.75 -11.40 -8.74
C HIS A 268 -32.80 -12.49 -8.47
N LEU A 269 -33.77 -12.25 -7.58
CA LEU A 269 -34.90 -13.16 -7.39
C LEU A 269 -35.66 -13.39 -8.70
N GLY A 270 -35.85 -12.35 -9.50
CA GLY A 270 -36.48 -12.45 -10.81
C GLY A 270 -35.66 -13.26 -11.84
N ARG A 271 -34.33 -13.35 -11.67
CA ARG A 271 -33.46 -14.23 -12.48
C ARG A 271 -33.54 -15.68 -12.00
N VAL A 272 -33.42 -15.91 -10.69
CA VAL A 272 -33.48 -17.26 -10.10
C VAL A 272 -34.82 -17.93 -10.38
N LEU A 273 -35.93 -17.20 -10.22
CA LEU A 273 -37.26 -17.72 -10.54
C LEU A 273 -37.41 -18.04 -12.02
N ARG A 274 -36.88 -17.18 -12.91
CA ARG A 274 -36.89 -17.46 -14.36
C ARG A 274 -36.05 -18.67 -14.72
N TRP A 275 -34.87 -18.82 -14.13
CA TRP A 275 -34.01 -19.98 -14.35
C TRP A 275 -34.70 -21.28 -13.93
N ASN A 276 -35.23 -21.32 -12.70
CA ASN A 276 -35.92 -22.49 -12.16
C ASN A 276 -37.19 -22.86 -12.95
N LEU A 277 -37.91 -21.86 -13.47
CA LEU A 277 -39.03 -22.12 -14.37
C LEU A 277 -38.53 -22.66 -15.70
N TRP A 278 -37.53 -22.03 -16.33
CA TRP A 278 -37.04 -22.45 -17.64
C TRP A 278 -36.36 -23.83 -17.65
N GLU A 279 -35.59 -24.19 -16.62
CA GLU A 279 -35.02 -25.53 -16.47
C GLU A 279 -36.08 -26.61 -16.28
N ARG A 280 -37.21 -26.28 -15.62
CA ARG A 280 -38.35 -27.21 -15.48
C ARG A 280 -39.12 -27.45 -16.78
N TRP A 281 -38.93 -26.62 -17.80
CA TRP A 281 -39.64 -26.69 -19.08
C TRP A 281 -38.71 -26.98 -20.27
N ARG A 282 -37.45 -27.35 -20.04
CA ARG A 282 -36.60 -27.97 -21.07
C ARG A 282 -36.96 -29.46 -21.16
N PRO A 283 -37.49 -29.96 -22.29
CA PRO A 283 -37.75 -31.39 -22.52
C PRO A 283 -36.46 -32.21 -22.63
#